data_AF-A0A954HHJ2-F1
#
_entry.id   AF-A0A954HHJ2-F1
#
_cell.length_a   1.000
_cell.length_b   1.000
_cell.length_c   1.000
_cell.angle_alpha   90.00
_cell.angle_beta   90.00
_cell.angle_gamma   90.00
#
_symmetry.space_group_name_H-M   'P 1'
#
loop_
_entity.id
_entity.type
_entity.pdbx_description
1 polymer ?
#
loop_
_entity_poly.entity_id
_entity_poly.type
_entity_poly.pdbx_seq_one_letter_code
_entity_poly.pdbx_strand_id
1 'polypeptide(L)'
;SPYAHYSWQNGEWKGGFGRQVLGETWISHHGHHGKESTLGILAKDAADHPVLCGLKDGDIWGPTDVYGVRLPLPGDSKPLVFGQVLSGMSSDTPPVEGQKNDPMMPVAWVKSYTGTSGKTSRVFCTTMGASQDLSSAGLRRLILNASLWGLELEDKIAPDLNVDIVGDYAPIAFGFGKYAKGVKPSAYELSSSDK
;
A
#
# COMPACT_ATOMS: atom_id res chain seq x y z
N SER A 1 27.17 3.80 -9.30
CA SER A 1 26.08 3.16 -10.06
C SER A 1 25.32 4.23 -10.82
N PRO A 2 24.95 4.04 -12.10
CA PRO A 2 24.14 5.00 -12.86
C PRO A 2 22.75 5.25 -12.26
N TYR A 3 22.30 4.40 -11.33
CA TYR A 3 20.99 4.51 -10.67
C TYR A 3 21.06 5.10 -9.26
N ALA A 4 22.24 5.58 -8.81
CA ALA A 4 22.42 6.11 -7.46
C ALA A 4 21.49 7.30 -7.15
N HIS A 5 21.15 8.09 -8.18
CA HIS A 5 20.20 9.19 -8.09
C HIS A 5 18.79 8.75 -7.69
N TYR A 6 18.36 7.53 -8.02
CA TYR A 6 17.05 6.99 -7.62
C TYR A 6 17.05 6.35 -6.22
N SER A 7 18.14 6.52 -5.47
CA SER A 7 18.23 6.07 -4.09
C SER A 7 17.36 6.93 -3.16
N TRP A 8 16.85 6.30 -2.11
CA TRP A 8 16.20 6.99 -1.00
C TRP A 8 17.17 7.89 -0.19
N GLN A 9 18.47 7.66 -0.35
CA GLN A 9 19.56 8.41 0.30
C GLN A 9 20.50 9.05 -0.73
N ASN A 10 19.95 9.52 -1.85
CA ASN A 10 20.74 10.10 -2.96
C ASN A 10 21.48 11.41 -2.60
N GLY A 11 21.17 12.06 -1.48
CA GLY A 11 21.79 13.31 -1.01
C GLY A 11 21.37 14.57 -1.76
N GLU A 12 20.99 14.45 -3.04
CA GLU A 12 20.55 15.56 -3.89
C GLU A 12 19.10 15.96 -3.62
N TRP A 13 18.24 14.99 -3.36
CA TRP A 13 16.84 15.22 -3.03
C TRP A 13 16.62 15.05 -1.53
N LYS A 14 16.04 16.06 -0.90
CA LYS A 14 15.65 15.96 0.52
C LYS A 14 14.65 14.80 0.69
N GLY A 15 15.04 13.78 1.44
CA GLY A 15 14.25 12.55 1.62
C GLY A 15 14.32 11.56 0.45
N GLY A 16 15.17 11.80 -0.56
CA GLY A 16 15.45 10.91 -1.68
C GLY A 16 14.27 10.63 -2.62
N PHE A 17 14.46 9.64 -3.50
CA PHE A 17 13.48 9.27 -4.53
C PHE A 17 12.07 9.05 -3.98
N GLY A 18 11.93 8.25 -2.91
CA GLY A 18 10.62 7.90 -2.34
C GLY A 18 9.82 9.15 -1.96
N ARG A 19 10.45 10.09 -1.24
CA ARG A 19 9.77 11.33 -0.86
C ARG A 19 9.38 12.21 -2.06
N GLN A 20 10.24 12.32 -3.06
CA GLN A 20 9.98 13.19 -4.22
C GLN A 20 8.90 12.62 -5.14
N VAL A 21 8.99 11.32 -5.43
CA VAL A 21 8.16 10.66 -6.44
C VAL A 21 6.92 10.05 -5.82
N LEU A 22 7.08 9.31 -4.72
CA LEU A 22 6.00 8.56 -4.08
C LEU A 22 5.31 9.35 -2.96
N GLY A 23 5.94 10.40 -2.43
CA GLY A 23 5.42 11.22 -1.33
C GLY A 23 6.10 10.93 0.02
N GLU A 24 6.66 9.74 0.22
CA GLU A 24 7.53 9.48 1.37
C GLU A 24 8.53 8.35 1.10
N THR A 25 9.68 8.45 1.76
CA THR A 25 10.66 7.37 1.89
C THR A 25 10.42 6.68 3.22
N TRP A 26 10.63 5.35 3.33
CA TRP A 26 10.51 4.66 4.62
C TRP A 26 11.33 5.36 5.72
N ILE A 27 10.68 5.70 6.84
CA ILE A 27 11.31 6.41 7.97
C ILE A 27 11.20 5.68 9.30
N SER A 28 10.07 5.01 9.58
CA SER A 28 9.83 4.37 10.86
C SER A 28 8.64 3.42 10.80
N HIS A 29 8.57 2.54 11.80
CA HIS A 29 7.35 1.88 12.20
C HIS A 29 6.54 2.84 13.09
N HIS A 30 5.23 2.89 12.89
CA HIS A 30 4.27 3.60 13.75
C HIS A 30 3.55 2.61 14.67
N GLY A 31 3.17 1.45 14.13
CA GLY A 31 2.73 0.30 14.91
C GLY A 31 3.88 -0.53 15.47
N HIS A 32 3.57 -1.47 16.35
CA HIS A 32 4.50 -2.44 16.90
C HIS A 32 4.59 -3.64 15.94
N HIS A 33 5.67 -3.68 15.16
CA HIS A 33 5.91 -4.74 14.19
C HIS A 33 5.71 -6.15 14.75
N GLY A 34 4.88 -6.95 14.08
CA GLY A 34 4.56 -8.33 14.45
C GLY A 34 3.65 -8.50 15.67
N LYS A 35 3.10 -7.42 16.22
CA LYS A 35 2.15 -7.45 17.35
C LYS A 35 0.89 -6.64 17.10
N GLU A 36 1.01 -5.55 16.36
CA GLU A 36 -0.09 -4.68 15.94
C GLU A 36 -0.27 -4.79 14.42
N SER A 37 -1.52 -4.75 13.97
CA SER A 37 -1.89 -4.84 12.55
C SER A 37 -2.54 -3.56 12.04
N THR A 38 -2.75 -3.48 10.73
CA THR A 38 -3.32 -2.31 10.06
C THR A 38 -4.74 -2.60 9.59
N LEU A 39 -5.70 -1.77 10.00
CA LEU A 39 -7.04 -1.70 9.43
C LEU A 39 -7.21 -0.40 8.65
N GLY A 40 -7.61 -0.48 7.39
CA GLY A 40 -7.78 0.68 6.52
C GLY A 40 -9.11 1.41 6.76
N ILE A 41 -9.03 2.71 6.99
CA ILE A 41 -10.15 3.64 7.12
C ILE A 41 -10.08 4.65 5.97
N LEU A 42 -11.16 4.81 5.22
CA LEU A 42 -11.19 5.66 4.04
C LEU A 42 -11.15 7.14 4.44
N ALA A 43 -10.41 7.93 3.67
CA ALA A 43 -10.38 9.37 3.85
C ALA A 43 -11.73 9.98 3.44
N LYS A 44 -12.38 10.68 4.37
CA LYS A 44 -13.74 11.23 4.18
C LYS A 44 -13.83 12.21 3.00
N ASP A 45 -12.77 12.94 2.73
CA ASP A 45 -12.64 13.91 1.63
C ASP A 45 -12.18 13.27 0.29
N ALA A 46 -12.06 11.94 0.26
CA ALA A 46 -11.65 11.17 -0.91
C ALA A 46 -12.65 10.07 -1.30
N ALA A 47 -13.83 10.00 -0.67
CA ALA A 47 -14.81 8.93 -0.87
C ALA A 47 -15.18 8.70 -2.35
N ASP A 48 -15.24 9.77 -3.15
CA ASP A 48 -15.59 9.70 -4.58
C ASP A 48 -14.39 9.37 -5.50
N HIS A 49 -13.19 9.16 -4.95
CA HIS A 49 -12.01 8.88 -5.76
C HIS A 49 -12.11 7.48 -6.40
N PRO A 50 -11.88 7.31 -7.72
CA PRO A 50 -12.06 6.03 -8.40
C PRO A 50 -11.30 4.86 -7.76
N VAL A 51 -10.12 5.13 -7.21
CA VAL A 51 -9.31 4.13 -6.49
C VAL A 51 -10.06 3.49 -5.32
N LEU A 52 -10.99 4.20 -4.69
CA LEU A 52 -11.80 3.70 -3.56
C LEU A 52 -13.11 3.02 -3.99
N CYS A 53 -13.38 2.90 -5.30
CA CYS A 53 -14.61 2.28 -5.79
C CYS A 53 -14.77 0.83 -5.27
N GLY A 54 -15.92 0.55 -4.66
CA GLY A 54 -16.25 -0.76 -4.10
C GLY A 54 -15.61 -1.07 -2.75
N LEU A 55 -14.91 -0.10 -2.12
CA LEU A 55 -14.32 -0.25 -0.80
C LEU A 55 -15.14 0.46 0.28
N LYS A 56 -15.07 -0.05 1.50
CA LYS A 56 -15.64 0.50 2.73
C LYS A 56 -14.58 0.50 3.83
N ASP A 57 -14.83 1.27 4.89
CA ASP A 57 -14.02 1.22 6.10
C ASP A 57 -13.92 -0.21 6.63
N GLY A 58 -12.70 -0.68 6.89
CA GLY A 58 -12.43 -2.02 7.39
C GLY A 58 -12.28 -3.11 6.32
N ASP A 59 -12.55 -2.85 5.04
CA ASP A 59 -12.35 -3.86 3.98
C ASP A 59 -10.86 -4.18 3.76
N ILE A 60 -9.98 -3.22 4.05
CA ILE A 60 -8.54 -3.33 3.89
C ILE A 60 -7.97 -3.71 5.25
N TRP A 61 -7.34 -4.88 5.33
CA TRP A 61 -6.64 -5.31 6.53
C TRP A 61 -5.36 -6.04 6.14
N GLY A 62 -4.29 -5.84 6.91
CA GLY A 62 -3.03 -6.55 6.73
C GLY A 62 -2.36 -6.80 8.07
N PRO A 63 -1.72 -7.97 8.28
CA PRO A 63 -0.98 -8.26 9.51
C PRO A 63 0.31 -7.44 9.65
N THR A 64 0.65 -6.58 8.69
CA THR A 64 1.74 -5.60 8.88
C THR A 64 1.30 -4.45 9.76
N ASP A 65 2.23 -3.97 10.58
CA ASP A 65 2.05 -2.75 11.35
C ASP A 65 2.06 -1.51 10.44
N VAL A 66 1.43 -0.43 10.91
CA VAL A 66 1.40 0.84 10.18
C VAL A 66 2.79 1.45 10.12
N TYR A 67 3.23 1.89 8.94
CA TYR A 67 4.46 2.70 8.81
C TYR A 67 4.21 4.17 9.12
N GLY A 68 5.18 4.80 9.77
CA GLY A 68 5.17 6.24 10.00
C GLY A 68 5.52 7.01 8.74
N VAL A 69 4.87 8.15 8.55
CA VAL A 69 5.17 9.12 7.48
C VAL A 69 5.21 10.53 8.05
N ARG A 70 5.91 11.46 7.41
CA ARG A 70 5.86 12.87 7.84
C ARG A 70 4.53 13.49 7.42
N LEU A 71 3.84 14.10 8.38
CA LEU A 71 2.62 14.86 8.16
C LEU A 71 2.92 16.38 8.16
N PRO A 72 2.25 17.16 7.30
CA PRO A 72 1.47 16.70 6.16
C PRO A 72 2.35 16.00 5.09
N LEU A 73 1.74 15.08 4.32
CA LEU A 73 2.41 14.53 3.13
C LEU A 73 2.79 15.68 2.17
N PRO A 74 3.89 15.57 1.42
CA PRO A 74 4.41 16.68 0.64
C PRO A 74 3.62 16.96 -0.64
N GLY A 75 3.64 18.22 -1.06
CA GLY A 75 3.12 18.64 -2.36
C GLY A 75 1.61 18.45 -2.46
N ASP A 76 1.19 17.83 -3.56
CA ASP A 76 -0.20 17.53 -3.91
C ASP A 76 -0.65 16.13 -3.45
N SER A 77 0.08 15.53 -2.50
CA SER A 77 -0.27 14.21 -1.99
C SER A 77 -1.65 14.23 -1.31
N LYS A 78 -2.58 13.40 -1.80
CA LYS A 78 -3.93 13.24 -1.26
C LYS A 78 -4.07 11.86 -0.61
N PRO A 79 -4.13 11.77 0.73
CA PRO A 79 -4.53 10.54 1.43
C PRO A 79 -5.85 9.99 0.89
N LEU A 80 -5.87 8.68 0.66
CA LEU A 80 -7.08 7.93 0.30
C LEU A 80 -7.49 6.96 1.42
N VAL A 81 -6.51 6.36 2.09
CA VAL A 81 -6.73 5.40 3.18
C VAL A 81 -5.78 5.74 4.34
N PHE A 82 -6.33 5.80 5.54
CA PHE A 82 -5.61 5.90 6.80
C PHE A 82 -5.51 4.52 7.46
N GLY A 83 -4.37 4.24 8.09
CA GLY A 83 -4.14 3.01 8.85
C GLY A 83 -4.52 3.20 10.31
N GLN A 84 -5.62 2.60 10.71
CA GLN A 84 -5.94 2.40 12.12
C GLN A 84 -5.10 1.24 12.66
N VAL A 85 -4.31 1.53 13.69
CA VAL A 85 -3.48 0.55 14.39
C VAL A 85 -4.38 -0.30 15.30
N LEU A 86 -4.39 -1.61 15.09
CA LEU A 86 -5.09 -2.58 15.92
C LEU A 86 -4.16 -3.17 16.99
N SER A 87 -4.72 -3.51 18.15
CA SER A 87 -3.97 -4.05 19.30
C SER A 87 -3.54 -5.51 19.16
N GLY A 88 -3.82 -6.13 18.01
CA GLY A 88 -3.46 -7.52 17.72
C GLY A 88 -3.43 -7.79 16.22
N MET A 89 -3.32 -9.08 15.89
CA MET A 89 -3.01 -9.58 14.54
C MET A 89 -4.24 -10.17 13.82
N SER A 90 -5.44 -9.68 14.17
CA SER A 90 -6.70 -10.05 13.52
C SER A 90 -7.52 -8.79 13.22
N SER A 91 -8.33 -8.84 12.16
CA SER A 91 -9.12 -7.70 11.68
C SER A 91 -10.23 -7.25 12.63
N ASP A 92 -10.64 -8.12 13.56
CA ASP A 92 -11.69 -7.87 14.55
C ASP A 92 -11.14 -7.42 15.92
N THR A 93 -9.82 -7.34 16.06
CA THR A 93 -9.19 -6.89 17.31
C THR A 93 -9.40 -5.39 17.47
N PRO A 94 -9.68 -4.87 18.69
CA PRO A 94 -9.91 -3.44 18.89
C PRO A 94 -8.68 -2.59 18.50
N PRO A 95 -8.90 -1.32 18.09
CA PRO A 95 -7.83 -0.35 17.91
C PRO A 95 -6.98 -0.21 19.18
N VAL A 96 -5.69 0.09 19.03
CA VAL A 96 -4.87 0.46 20.18
C VAL A 96 -5.41 1.72 20.86
N GLU A 97 -5.40 1.73 22.18
CA GLU A 97 -5.71 2.91 22.98
C GLU A 97 -4.58 3.95 22.90
N GLY A 98 -4.92 5.22 23.16
CA GLY A 98 -3.97 6.33 23.20
C GLY A 98 -3.76 7.01 21.85
N GLN A 99 -2.59 7.62 21.67
CA GLN A 99 -2.34 8.62 20.61
C GLN A 99 -1.99 8.03 19.24
N LYS A 100 -1.77 6.72 19.11
CA LYS A 100 -1.35 6.13 17.83
C LYS A 100 -2.39 6.29 16.72
N ASN A 101 -3.67 6.42 17.06
CA ASN A 101 -4.74 6.63 16.08
C ASN A 101 -5.21 8.09 16.00
N ASP A 102 -4.48 9.02 16.63
CA ASP A 102 -4.83 10.46 16.68
C ASP A 102 -3.59 11.36 16.48
N PRO A 103 -3.29 11.78 15.22
CA PRO A 103 -3.96 11.37 13.99
C PRO A 103 -3.52 9.98 13.51
N MET A 104 -4.37 9.31 12.72
CA MET A 104 -3.96 8.11 11.97
C MET A 104 -2.95 8.47 10.87
N MET A 105 -2.03 7.54 10.58
CA MET A 105 -1.10 7.71 9.45
C MET A 105 -1.78 7.31 8.13
N PRO A 106 -1.54 8.02 7.02
CA PRO A 106 -1.95 7.55 5.71
C PRO A 106 -1.17 6.30 5.32
N VAL A 107 -1.88 5.28 4.84
CA VAL A 107 -1.32 4.02 4.34
C VAL A 107 -1.51 3.84 2.84
N ALA A 108 -2.35 4.67 2.22
CA ALA A 108 -2.43 4.81 0.77
C ALA A 108 -2.79 6.24 0.36
N TRP A 109 -2.15 6.76 -0.67
CA TRP A 109 -2.36 8.11 -1.19
C TRP A 109 -2.01 8.20 -2.68
N VAL A 110 -2.49 9.27 -3.32
CA VAL A 110 -2.11 9.63 -4.68
C VAL A 110 -1.33 10.94 -4.70
N LYS A 111 -0.48 11.12 -5.70
CA LYS A 111 0.12 12.43 -6.03
C LYS A 111 0.44 12.53 -7.51
N SER A 112 0.83 13.71 -7.97
CA SER A 112 1.46 13.89 -9.28
C SER A 112 2.97 14.01 -9.19
N TYR A 113 3.66 13.59 -10.25
CA TYR A 113 5.10 13.77 -10.37
C TYR A 113 5.48 14.11 -11.81
N THR A 114 6.18 15.24 -12.00
CA THR A 114 6.74 15.63 -13.30
C THR A 114 8.25 15.39 -13.27
N GLY A 115 8.68 14.36 -13.99
CA GLY A 115 10.09 14.01 -14.11
C GLY A 115 10.83 14.83 -15.16
N THR A 116 12.05 14.40 -15.49
CA THR A 116 12.94 15.07 -16.47
C THR A 116 12.40 15.06 -17.90
N SER A 117 11.44 14.20 -18.23
CA SER A 117 10.75 14.21 -19.51
C SER A 117 9.72 15.33 -19.66
N GLY A 118 9.44 16.08 -18.58
CA GLY A 118 8.41 17.13 -18.54
C GLY A 118 6.97 16.61 -18.55
N LYS A 119 6.75 15.29 -18.63
CA LYS A 119 5.42 14.68 -18.56
C LYS A 119 5.01 14.44 -17.11
N THR A 120 3.86 14.95 -16.73
CA THR A 120 3.25 14.69 -15.42
C THR A 120 2.66 13.29 -15.39
N SER A 121 3.04 12.50 -14.38
CA SER A 121 2.54 11.16 -14.14
C SER A 121 1.63 11.14 -12.92
N ARG A 122 0.62 10.25 -12.95
CA ARG A 122 -0.19 9.88 -11.79
C ARG A 122 0.58 8.87 -10.95
N VAL A 123 0.69 9.11 -9.66
CA VAL A 123 1.39 8.22 -8.72
C VAL A 123 0.40 7.77 -7.66
N PHE A 124 0.33 6.47 -7.44
CA PHE A 124 -0.27 5.87 -6.26
C PHE A 124 0.82 5.25 -5.41
N CYS A 125 0.74 5.42 -4.09
CA CYS A 125 1.64 4.80 -3.14
C CYS A 125 0.82 4.17 -2.00
N THR A 126 1.24 2.98 -1.57
CA THR A 126 0.80 2.37 -0.31
C THR A 126 1.99 1.87 0.48
N THR A 127 1.88 1.92 1.81
CA THR A 127 2.87 1.34 2.73
C THR A 127 2.57 -0.10 3.11
N MET A 128 1.44 -0.64 2.64
CA MET A 128 1.08 -2.06 2.77
C MET A 128 1.63 -2.84 1.57
N GLY A 129 2.01 -4.11 1.76
CA GLY A 129 2.59 -4.89 0.67
C GLY A 129 3.40 -6.11 1.08
N ALA A 130 3.30 -6.57 2.33
CA ALA A 130 3.73 -7.92 2.64
C ALA A 130 2.83 -8.92 1.91
N SER A 131 3.35 -10.11 1.60
CA SER A 131 2.55 -11.16 0.95
C SER A 131 1.27 -11.48 1.70
N GLN A 132 1.29 -11.50 3.02
CA GLN A 132 0.09 -11.75 3.81
C GLN A 132 -0.97 -10.62 3.72
N ASP A 133 -0.56 -9.38 3.43
CA ASP A 133 -1.52 -8.28 3.27
C ASP A 133 -2.39 -8.52 2.02
N LEU A 134 -1.82 -9.13 0.98
CA LEU A 134 -2.53 -9.48 -0.25
C LEU A 134 -3.57 -10.59 -0.06
N SER A 135 -3.67 -11.21 1.12
CA SER A 135 -4.81 -12.06 1.47
C SER A 135 -6.11 -11.25 1.63
N SER A 136 -6.04 -9.95 1.92
CA SER A 136 -7.20 -9.07 1.94
C SER A 136 -7.72 -8.77 0.54
N ALA A 137 -8.98 -9.12 0.27
CA ALA A 137 -9.65 -8.75 -0.97
C ALA A 137 -9.77 -7.23 -1.13
N GLY A 138 -9.94 -6.50 -0.02
CA GLY A 138 -9.96 -5.03 -0.03
C GLY A 138 -8.63 -4.43 -0.48
N LEU A 139 -7.48 -4.95 0.02
CA LEU A 139 -6.18 -4.47 -0.44
C LEU A 139 -5.94 -4.80 -1.92
N ARG A 140 -6.30 -6.01 -2.37
CA ARG A 140 -6.21 -6.38 -3.79
C ARG A 140 -7.07 -5.46 -4.67
N ARG A 141 -8.29 -5.14 -4.24
CA ARG A 141 -9.17 -4.17 -4.92
C ARG A 141 -8.54 -2.78 -4.97
N LEU A 142 -7.97 -2.29 -3.87
CA LEU A 142 -7.28 -1.01 -3.84
C LEU A 142 -6.15 -0.94 -4.87
N ILE A 143 -5.28 -1.97 -4.90
CA ILE A 143 -4.14 -2.04 -5.83
C ILE A 143 -4.60 -2.16 -7.28
N LEU A 144 -5.63 -2.96 -7.55
CA LEU A 144 -6.17 -3.13 -8.90
C LEU A 144 -6.82 -1.83 -9.41
N ASN A 145 -7.65 -1.19 -8.59
CA ASN A 145 -8.24 0.11 -8.92
C ASN A 145 -7.17 1.18 -9.14
N ALA A 146 -6.13 1.23 -8.28
CA ALA A 146 -5.01 2.14 -8.43
C ALA A 146 -4.23 1.90 -9.73
N SER A 147 -4.06 0.64 -10.13
CA SER A 147 -3.40 0.27 -11.38
C SER A 147 -4.20 0.75 -12.59
N LEU A 148 -5.52 0.52 -12.61
CA LEU A 148 -6.42 1.01 -13.68
C LEU A 148 -6.45 2.54 -13.73
N TRP A 149 -6.55 3.21 -12.58
CA TRP A 149 -6.51 4.67 -12.48
C TRP A 149 -5.18 5.28 -12.96
N GLY A 150 -4.06 4.62 -12.64
CA GLY A 150 -2.74 5.03 -13.11
C GLY A 150 -2.55 4.87 -14.62
N LEU A 151 -3.28 3.95 -15.24
CA LEU A 151 -3.33 3.71 -16.69
C LEU A 151 -4.40 4.55 -17.42
N GLU A 152 -5.13 5.40 -16.71
CA GLU A 152 -6.25 6.20 -17.25
C GLU A 152 -7.39 5.31 -17.83
N LEU A 153 -7.67 4.20 -17.14
CA LEU A 153 -8.73 3.23 -17.46
C LEU A 153 -9.84 3.22 -16.40
N GLU A 154 -10.25 4.39 -15.91
CA GLU A 154 -11.28 4.50 -14.87
C GLU A 154 -12.64 3.93 -15.30
N ASP A 155 -12.91 3.86 -16.60
CA ASP A 155 -14.11 3.21 -17.16
C ASP A 155 -14.15 1.69 -16.92
N LYS A 156 -13.01 1.08 -16.53
CA LYS A 156 -12.90 -0.33 -16.14
C LYS A 156 -12.99 -0.56 -14.65
N ILE A 157 -13.01 0.50 -13.83
CA ILE A 157 -13.14 0.39 -12.39
C ILE A 157 -14.62 0.19 -12.06
N ALA A 158 -14.93 -0.96 -11.44
CA ALA A 158 -16.28 -1.32 -11.02
C ALA A 158 -16.28 -1.79 -9.55
N PRO A 159 -17.37 -1.56 -8.80
CA PRO A 159 -17.45 -1.94 -7.40
C PRO A 159 -17.35 -3.46 -7.18
N ASP A 160 -17.70 -4.25 -8.18
CA ASP A 160 -17.68 -5.71 -8.22
C ASP A 160 -16.54 -6.28 -9.07
N LEU A 161 -15.54 -5.45 -9.45
CA LEU A 161 -14.38 -5.90 -10.21
C LEU A 161 -13.75 -7.14 -9.54
N ASN A 162 -13.47 -8.18 -10.34
CA ASN A 162 -12.90 -9.43 -9.82
C ASN A 162 -11.46 -9.19 -9.33
N VAL A 163 -11.23 -9.49 -8.06
CA VAL A 163 -9.94 -9.35 -7.36
C VAL A 163 -9.49 -10.69 -6.78
N ASP A 164 -10.06 -11.80 -7.25
CA ASP A 164 -9.70 -13.13 -6.82
C ASP A 164 -8.26 -13.46 -7.23
N ILE A 165 -7.64 -14.31 -6.43
CA ILE A 165 -6.28 -14.74 -6.69
C ILE A 165 -6.32 -15.82 -7.76
N VAL A 166 -5.48 -15.66 -8.78
CA VAL A 166 -5.26 -16.67 -9.79
C VAL A 166 -4.33 -17.74 -9.21
N GLY A 167 -4.82 -18.97 -9.12
CA GLY A 167 -4.11 -20.12 -8.54
C GLY A 167 -4.05 -20.12 -7.01
N ASP A 168 -3.19 -20.97 -6.45
CA ASP A 168 -3.03 -21.11 -5.00
C ASP A 168 -2.25 -19.94 -4.39
N TYR A 169 -2.73 -19.42 -3.26
CA TYR A 169 -2.06 -18.37 -2.51
C TYR A 169 -2.00 -18.67 -1.01
N ALA A 170 -0.85 -19.18 -0.58
CA ALA A 170 -0.56 -19.50 0.82
C ALA A 170 0.68 -18.73 1.30
N PRO A 171 0.55 -17.41 1.57
CA PRO A 171 1.69 -16.60 1.99
C PRO A 171 2.18 -17.05 3.37
N ILE A 172 3.50 -17.16 3.52
CA ILE A 172 4.14 -17.47 4.80
C ILE A 172 4.30 -16.21 5.66
N ALA A 173 4.35 -16.41 6.98
CA ALA A 173 4.53 -15.33 7.93
C ALA A 173 5.82 -14.53 7.66
N PHE A 174 5.72 -13.20 7.65
CA PHE A 174 6.90 -12.34 7.53
C PHE A 174 7.88 -12.57 8.70
N GLY A 175 9.18 -12.43 8.41
CA GLY A 175 10.22 -12.51 9.42
C GLY A 175 11.61 -12.74 8.85
N PHE A 176 12.62 -12.28 9.59
CA PHE A 176 14.02 -12.45 9.21
C PHE A 176 14.39 -13.93 9.07
N GLY A 177 14.85 -14.30 7.87
CA GLY A 177 15.28 -15.67 7.56
C GLY A 177 14.15 -16.71 7.46
N LYS A 178 12.87 -16.30 7.51
CA LYS A 178 11.71 -17.21 7.45
C LYS A 178 11.19 -17.48 6.04
N TYR A 179 11.86 -16.97 5.01
CA TYR A 179 11.44 -17.16 3.62
C TYR A 179 11.57 -18.63 3.16
N ALA A 180 10.75 -19.04 2.19
CA ALA A 180 10.82 -20.38 1.60
C ALA A 180 12.15 -20.56 0.84
N LYS A 181 12.92 -21.58 1.19
CA LYS A 181 14.23 -21.87 0.59
C LYS A 181 14.07 -22.70 -0.69
N GLY A 182 14.92 -22.44 -1.67
CA GLY A 182 14.98 -23.22 -2.91
C GLY A 182 13.84 -22.95 -3.90
N VAL A 183 12.93 -22.03 -3.59
CA VAL A 183 11.83 -21.66 -4.48
C VAL A 183 12.31 -20.60 -5.48
N LYS A 184 12.01 -20.82 -6.75
CA LYS A 184 12.31 -19.90 -7.86
C LYS A 184 11.00 -19.35 -8.44
N PRO A 185 11.01 -18.20 -9.15
CA PRO A 185 9.81 -17.70 -9.83
C PRO A 185 9.14 -18.73 -10.75
N SER A 186 9.92 -19.59 -11.41
CA SER A 186 9.41 -20.67 -12.28
C SER A 186 8.57 -21.72 -11.54
N ALA A 187 8.67 -21.81 -10.21
CA ALA A 187 7.82 -22.71 -9.41
C ALA A 187 6.36 -22.22 -9.31
N TYR A 188 6.10 -20.97 -9.70
CA TYR A 188 4.77 -20.34 -9.71
C TYR A 188 4.31 -20.04 -11.15
N GLU A 189 4.89 -20.70 -12.14
CA GLU A 189 4.46 -20.55 -13.53
C GLU A 189 3.04 -21.12 -13.69
N LEU A 190 2.11 -20.26 -14.07
CA LEU A 190 0.71 -20.64 -14.31
C LEU A 190 0.61 -21.49 -15.56
N SER A 191 -0.07 -22.62 -15.46
CA SER A 191 -0.38 -23.45 -16.62
C SER A 191 -1.49 -22.82 -17.46
N SER A 192 -1.66 -23.28 -18.70
CA SER A 192 -2.72 -22.80 -19.61
C SER A 192 -4.13 -23.00 -19.04
N SER A 193 -4.31 -23.93 -18.10
CA SER A 193 -5.58 -24.22 -17.44
C SER A 193 -5.86 -23.32 -16.22
N ASP A 194 -4.87 -22.55 -15.77
CA ASP A 194 -5.01 -21.64 -14.61
C ASP A 194 -5.32 -20.19 -15.04
N LYS A 195 -5.35 -19.91 -16.36
CA LYS A 195 -5.59 -18.59 -16.96
C LYS A 195 -7.04 -18.44 -17.42
#